data_AF-A0A9X1JXI6-F1
#
_entry.id   AF-A0A9X1JXI6-F1
#
_cell.length_a   1.000
_cell.length_b   1.000
_cell.length_c   1.000
_cell.angle_alpha   90.00
_cell.angle_beta   90.00
_cell.angle_gamma   90.00
#
_symmetry.space_group_name_H-M   'P 1'
#
loop_
_entity.id
_entity.type
_entity.pdbx_description
1 polymer ?
#
loop_
_entity_poly.entity_id
_entity_poly.type
_entity_poly.pdbx_seq_one_letter_code
_entity_poly.pdbx_strand_id
1 'polypeptide(L)'
;MTLELARSGRIAALSHRNADRVLVRPARHKSDVTLPEEGTVAAYLIDALGQGSTVDQIVAETGWSKSTVLVNLYKVAKKSGIGIRRRQDTLHLLVPRGAENVYPRKHAVRRPVEAGNFVGNPVKSHHRMN
;
A
#
# COMPACT_ATOMS: atom_id res chain seq x y z
N MET A 1 -30.14 13.18 24.98
CA MET A 1 -29.28 12.41 24.06
C MET A 1 -28.63 11.31 24.87
N THR A 2 -28.86 10.03 24.57
CA THR A 2 -28.39 8.90 25.40
C THR A 2 -27.00 8.43 24.95
N LEU A 3 -26.18 7.92 25.88
CA LEU A 3 -24.84 7.38 25.59
C LEU A 3 -24.87 6.26 24.53
N GLU A 4 -25.94 5.45 24.53
CA GLU A 4 -26.20 4.41 23.55
C GLU A 4 -26.35 4.95 22.12
N LEU A 5 -27.07 6.07 21.95
CA LEU A 5 -27.24 6.73 20.66
C LEU A 5 -25.89 7.26 20.14
N ALA A 6 -25.09 7.85 21.02
CA ALA A 6 -23.76 8.36 20.67
C ALA A 6 -22.80 7.23 20.26
N ARG A 7 -22.83 6.10 20.97
CA ARG A 7 -22.01 4.92 20.66
C ARG A 7 -22.40 4.30 19.32
N SER A 8 -23.70 4.11 19.09
CA SER A 8 -24.24 3.56 17.84
C SER A 8 -23.91 4.45 16.63
N GLY A 9 -24.05 5.77 16.78
CA GLY A 9 -23.65 6.73 15.74
C GLY A 9 -22.15 6.65 15.39
N ARG A 10 -21.28 6.52 16.41
CA ARG A 10 -19.84 6.35 16.20
C ARG A 10 -19.51 5.06 15.47
N ILE A 11 -20.12 3.94 15.85
CA ILE A 11 -19.88 2.63 15.21
C ILE A 11 -20.34 2.66 13.75
N ALA A 12 -21.52 3.23 13.48
CA ALA A 12 -22.02 3.39 12.12
C ALA A 12 -21.08 4.25 11.26
N ALA A 13 -20.60 5.38 11.78
CA ALA A 13 -19.65 6.25 11.09
C ALA A 13 -18.31 5.55 10.80
N LEU A 14 -17.80 4.75 11.75
CA LEU A 14 -16.58 3.96 11.56
C LEU A 14 -16.76 2.87 10.49
N SER A 15 -17.92 2.21 10.49
CA SER A 15 -18.25 1.19 9.48
C SER A 15 -18.30 1.80 8.08
N HIS A 16 -18.97 2.95 7.93
CA HIS A 16 -18.98 3.69 6.66
C HIS A 16 -17.58 4.13 6.25
N ARG A 17 -16.75 4.62 7.18
CA ARG A 17 -15.38 5.04 6.88
C ARG A 17 -14.56 3.89 6.26
N ASN A 18 -14.73 2.66 6.73
CA ASN A 18 -13.96 1.50 6.26
C ASN A 18 -14.67 0.72 5.16
N ALA A 19 -15.79 1.22 4.63
CA ALA A 19 -16.48 0.58 3.53
C ALA A 19 -15.62 0.54 2.25
N ASP A 20 -15.70 -0.59 1.56
CA ASP A 20 -15.09 -0.82 0.26
C ASP A 20 -15.49 0.25 -0.74
N ARG A 21 -14.49 0.94 -1.31
CA ARG A 21 -14.74 2.00 -2.30
C ARG A 21 -13.54 2.23 -3.20
N VAL A 22 -13.81 2.74 -4.40
CA VAL A 22 -12.76 3.26 -5.29
C VAL A 22 -12.45 4.70 -4.87
N LEU A 23 -11.21 4.95 -4.48
CA LEU A 23 -10.73 6.28 -4.07
C LEU A 23 -10.22 7.07 -5.27
N VAL A 24 -9.53 6.40 -6.19
CA VAL A 24 -9.03 6.97 -7.45
C VAL A 24 -9.37 5.98 -8.56
N ARG A 25 -9.97 6.47 -9.63
CA ARG A 25 -10.21 5.65 -10.82
C ARG A 25 -8.92 5.56 -11.65
N PRO A 26 -8.56 4.38 -12.17
CA PRO A 26 -7.46 4.28 -13.12
C PRO A 26 -7.78 5.08 -14.39
N ALA A 27 -6.75 5.36 -15.18
CA ALA A 27 -6.90 5.93 -16.50
C ALA A 27 -7.77 5.04 -17.40
N ARG A 28 -8.32 5.62 -18.47
CA ARG A 28 -9.20 4.89 -19.39
C ARG A 28 -8.43 3.93 -20.29
N HIS A 29 -7.24 4.33 -20.71
CA HIS A 29 -6.41 3.56 -21.62
C HIS A 29 -5.05 3.24 -20.98
N LYS A 30 -4.51 2.07 -21.32
CA LYS A 30 -3.18 1.62 -20.85
C LYS A 30 -2.04 2.54 -21.29
N SER A 31 -2.21 3.26 -22.41
CA SER A 31 -1.25 4.24 -22.92
C SER A 31 -1.06 5.43 -22.01
N ASP A 32 -2.06 5.72 -21.17
CA ASP A 32 -2.06 6.86 -20.25
C ASP A 32 -1.46 6.50 -18.89
N VAL A 33 -0.95 5.26 -18.75
CA VAL A 33 -0.27 4.79 -17.54
C VAL A 33 1.23 5.03 -17.71
N THR A 34 1.76 5.90 -16.88
CA THR A 34 3.20 6.19 -16.82
C THR A 34 3.72 5.79 -15.46
N LEU A 35 4.42 4.64 -15.41
CA LEU A 35 5.03 4.20 -14.17
C LEU A 35 6.26 5.05 -13.84
N PRO A 36 6.46 5.37 -12.55
CA PRO A 36 7.65 6.04 -12.09
C PRO A 36 8.87 5.10 -12.18
N GLU A 37 10.05 5.70 -12.27
CA GLU A 37 11.32 4.97 -12.27
C GLU A 37 11.54 4.21 -10.96
N GLU A 38 12.18 3.03 -11.07
CA GLU A 38 12.55 2.23 -9.91
C GLU A 38 13.47 3.01 -8.95
N GLY A 39 13.36 2.72 -7.65
CA GLY A 39 14.12 3.42 -6.61
C GLY A 39 13.55 4.80 -6.22
N THR A 40 12.54 5.30 -6.95
CA THR A 40 11.82 6.51 -6.52
C THR A 40 10.78 6.20 -5.44
N VAL A 41 10.49 7.21 -4.64
CA VAL A 41 9.37 7.20 -3.69
C VAL A 41 8.05 6.83 -4.35
N ALA A 42 7.81 7.32 -5.57
CA ALA A 42 6.60 7.02 -6.31
C ALA A 42 6.52 5.53 -6.65
N ALA A 43 7.62 4.91 -7.10
CA ALA A 43 7.66 3.47 -7.35
C ALA A 43 7.38 2.65 -6.09
N TYR A 44 7.97 3.02 -4.95
CA TYR A 44 7.69 2.37 -3.66
C TYR A 44 6.19 2.44 -3.30
N LEU A 45 5.57 3.60 -3.43
CA LEU A 45 4.14 3.77 -3.10
C LEU A 45 3.22 2.94 -4.00
N ILE A 46 3.54 2.83 -5.30
CA ILE A 46 2.76 1.99 -6.21
C ILE A 46 2.98 0.51 -5.91
N ASP A 47 4.20 0.11 -5.54
CA ASP A 47 4.50 -1.26 -5.14
C ASP A 47 3.72 -1.67 -3.88
N ALA A 48 3.71 -0.81 -2.85
CA ALA A 48 2.90 -1.00 -1.65
C ALA A 48 1.39 -1.17 -1.99
N LEU A 49 0.86 -0.37 -2.91
CA LEU A 49 -0.51 -0.54 -3.40
C LEU A 49 -0.71 -1.87 -4.15
N GLY A 50 0.27 -2.30 -4.94
CA GLY A 50 0.24 -3.57 -5.67
C GLY A 50 0.20 -4.78 -4.74
N GLN A 51 0.89 -4.69 -3.60
CA GLN A 51 0.92 -5.70 -2.55
C GLN A 51 -0.33 -5.68 -1.66
N GLY A 52 -1.00 -4.54 -1.57
CA GLY A 52 -2.13 -4.35 -0.67
C GLY A 52 -1.67 -3.96 0.72
N SER A 53 -1.42 -2.66 0.95
CA SER A 53 -0.94 -2.15 2.23
C SER A 53 -1.98 -1.26 2.92
N THR A 54 -1.91 -1.20 4.25
CA THR A 54 -2.65 -0.20 5.02
C THR A 54 -1.87 1.12 5.08
N VAL A 55 -2.56 2.22 5.35
CA VAL A 55 -1.88 3.52 5.55
C VAL A 55 -0.91 3.45 6.73
N ASP A 56 -1.28 2.75 7.79
CA ASP A 56 -0.46 2.57 9.00
C ASP A 56 0.85 1.82 8.71
N GLN A 57 0.84 0.82 7.83
CA GLN A 57 2.06 0.12 7.40
C GLN A 57 3.02 1.07 6.66
N ILE A 58 2.50 1.85 5.71
CA ILE A 58 3.31 2.81 4.95
C ILE A 58 3.86 3.90 5.88
N VAL A 59 3.07 4.35 6.88
CA VAL A 59 3.54 5.28 7.92
C VAL A 59 4.68 4.67 8.73
N ALA A 60 4.56 3.42 9.16
CA ALA A 60 5.60 2.75 9.94
C ALA A 60 6.91 2.59 9.15
N GLU A 61 6.83 2.31 7.85
CA GLU A 61 8.00 2.12 6.99
C GLU A 61 8.66 3.45 6.58
N THR A 62 7.88 4.50 6.32
CA THR A 62 8.38 5.79 5.82
C THR A 62 8.64 6.82 6.93
N GLY A 63 8.07 6.63 8.12
CA GLY A 63 8.06 7.63 9.19
C GLY A 63 7.18 8.85 8.90
N TRP A 64 6.39 8.85 7.83
CA TRP A 64 5.57 9.99 7.46
C TRP A 64 4.27 10.08 8.25
N SER A 65 3.68 11.28 8.30
CA SER A 65 2.32 11.43 8.80
C SER A 65 1.31 10.71 7.89
N LYS A 66 0.20 10.21 8.47
CA LYS A 66 -0.92 9.61 7.70
C LYS A 66 -1.41 10.53 6.57
N SER A 67 -1.48 11.84 6.84
CA SER A 67 -1.90 12.84 5.85
C SER A 67 -0.92 12.93 4.68
N THR A 68 0.39 12.92 4.97
CA THR A 68 1.45 12.95 3.96
C THR A 68 1.39 11.71 3.07
N VAL A 69 1.24 10.52 3.68
CA VAL A 69 1.08 9.26 2.94
C VAL A 69 -0.10 9.33 1.99
N LEU A 70 -1.28 9.72 2.48
CA LEU A 70 -2.48 9.82 1.66
C LEU A 70 -2.30 10.81 0.50
N VAL A 71 -1.82 12.03 0.78
CA VAL A 71 -1.61 13.05 -0.25
C VAL A 71 -0.66 12.56 -1.33
N ASN A 72 0.45 11.92 -0.95
CA ASN A 72 1.40 11.38 -1.91
C ASN A 72 0.81 10.21 -2.72
N LEU A 73 0.08 9.30 -2.08
CA LEU A 73 -0.63 8.23 -2.78
C LEU A 73 -1.60 8.79 -3.84
N TYR A 74 -2.42 9.78 -3.49
CA TYR A 74 -3.34 10.40 -4.45
C TYR A 74 -2.61 11.11 -5.59
N LYS A 75 -1.52 11.82 -5.29
CA LYS A 75 -0.71 12.52 -6.31
C LYS A 75 -0.06 11.54 -7.27
N VAL A 76 0.61 10.51 -6.74
CA VAL A 76 1.27 9.47 -7.52
C VAL A 76 0.24 8.73 -8.36
N ALA A 77 -0.90 8.35 -7.78
CA ALA A 77 -1.93 7.64 -8.53
C ALA A 77 -2.47 8.44 -9.71
N LYS A 78 -2.78 9.73 -9.49
CA LYS A 78 -3.22 10.63 -10.57
C LYS A 78 -2.13 10.84 -11.63
N LYS A 79 -0.88 11.05 -11.21
CA LYS A 79 0.24 11.30 -12.13
C LYS A 79 0.56 10.08 -12.99
N SER A 80 0.47 8.89 -12.42
CA SER A 80 0.79 7.63 -13.10
C SER A 80 -0.40 6.96 -13.79
N GLY A 81 -1.59 7.56 -13.74
CA GLY A 81 -2.79 7.01 -14.38
C GLY A 81 -3.30 5.71 -13.74
N ILE A 82 -2.90 5.41 -12.51
CA ILE A 82 -3.35 4.23 -11.75
C ILE A 82 -4.51 4.60 -10.81
N GLY A 83 -5.32 3.61 -10.47
CA GLY A 83 -6.39 3.76 -9.50
C GLY A 83 -6.01 3.20 -8.13
N ILE A 84 -6.80 3.60 -7.14
CA ILE A 84 -6.70 3.11 -5.77
C ILE A 84 -8.08 2.61 -5.37
N ARG A 85 -8.14 1.35 -4.93
CA ARG A 85 -9.32 0.77 -4.29
C ARG A 85 -9.02 0.55 -2.82
N ARG A 86 -9.91 1.01 -1.96
CA ARG A 86 -9.93 0.59 -0.56
C ARG A 86 -10.83 -0.63 -0.43
N ARG A 87 -10.32 -1.67 0.21
CA ARG A 87 -11.14 -2.76 0.76
C ARG A 87 -10.89 -2.82 2.26
N GLN A 88 -11.93 -2.61 3.06
CA GLN A 88 -11.79 -2.45 4.51
C GLN A 88 -10.75 -1.37 4.87
N ASP A 89 -9.60 -1.77 5.40
CA ASP A 89 -8.50 -0.86 5.75
C ASP A 89 -7.28 -0.94 4.83
N THR A 90 -7.34 -1.82 3.82
CA THR A 90 -6.25 -2.06 2.88
C THR A 90 -6.47 -1.29 1.59
N LEU A 91 -5.39 -0.69 1.08
CA LEU A 91 -5.36 0.01 -0.19
C LEU A 91 -4.72 -0.88 -1.25
N HIS A 92 -5.44 -1.06 -2.36
CA HIS A 92 -5.04 -1.88 -3.48
C HIS A 92 -4.91 -1.06 -4.75
N LEU A 93 -3.93 -1.42 -5.57
CA LEU A 93 -3.74 -0.89 -6.91
C LEU A 93 -4.89 -1.33 -7.84
N LEU A 94 -5.41 -0.37 -8.61
CA LEU A 94 -6.24 -0.64 -9.78
C LEU A 94 -5.49 -0.21 -11.03
N VAL A 95 -5.43 -1.07 -12.03
CA VAL A 95 -4.86 -0.75 -13.35
C VAL A 95 -5.96 -0.71 -14.41
N PRO A 96 -5.80 0.08 -15.49
CA PRO A 96 -6.71 0.01 -16.63
C PRO A 96 -6.74 -1.41 -17.23
N ARG A 97 -7.87 -1.76 -17.86
CA ARG A 97 -7.99 -3.03 -18.56
C ARG A 97 -6.91 -3.14 -19.65
N GLY A 98 -6.24 -4.29 -19.71
CA GLY A 98 -5.15 -4.54 -20.67
C GLY A 98 -3.79 -3.94 -20.28
N ALA A 99 -3.66 -3.33 -19.10
CA ALA A 99 -2.39 -2.87 -18.53
C ALA A 99 -1.83 -3.85 -17.48
N GLU A 100 -2.37 -5.07 -17.39
CA GLU A 100 -2.00 -6.07 -16.36
C GLU A 100 -0.53 -6.47 -16.41
N ASN A 101 0.08 -6.38 -17.60
CA ASN A 101 1.50 -6.69 -17.83
C ASN A 101 2.45 -5.51 -17.58
N VAL A 102 1.92 -4.31 -17.31
CA VAL A 102 2.74 -3.10 -17.10
C VAL A 102 3.32 -3.09 -15.69
N TYR A 103 2.67 -3.77 -14.74
CA TYR A 103 3.18 -3.94 -13.38
C TYR A 103 3.56 -5.41 -13.16
N PRO A 104 4.85 -5.76 -13.09
CA PRO A 104 5.22 -7.11 -12.67
C PRO A 104 4.75 -7.27 -11.23
N ARG A 105 3.73 -8.10 -11.00
CA ARG A 105 3.36 -8.54 -9.65
C ARG A 105 4.57 -9.29 -9.08
N LYS A 106 5.46 -8.61 -8.36
CA LYS A 106 6.42 -9.33 -7.52
C LYS A 106 5.59 -10.07 -6.46
N HIS A 107 5.68 -11.39 -6.54
CA HIS A 107 4.91 -12.33 -5.73
C HIS A 107 5.03 -12.05 -4.23
N ALA A 108 3.87 -12.09 -3.57
CA ALA A 108 3.62 -12.40 -2.16
C ALA A 108 4.40 -11.62 -1.09
N VAL A 109 3.66 -10.73 -0.41
CA VAL A 109 3.95 -10.27 0.96
C VAL A 109 4.30 -11.47 1.84
N ARG A 110 5.54 -11.49 2.36
CA ARG A 110 5.83 -12.21 3.60
C ARG A 110 4.95 -11.58 4.68
N ARG A 111 4.06 -12.38 5.28
CA ARG A 111 3.27 -12.01 6.46
C ARG A 111 4.18 -11.32 7.49
N PRO A 112 3.68 -10.38 8.29
CA PRO A 112 4.45 -9.88 9.42
C PRO A 112 4.87 -11.08 10.27
N VAL A 113 6.17 -11.32 10.35
CA VAL A 113 6.73 -12.28 11.30
C VAL A 113 6.43 -11.73 12.68
N GLU A 114 5.64 -12.48 13.45
CA GLU A 114 5.42 -12.18 14.86
C GLU A 114 6.78 -12.04 15.56
N ALA A 115 6.88 -11.05 16.44
CA ALA A 115 8.06 -10.79 17.25
C ALA A 115 8.48 -12.08 17.99
N GLY A 116 9.56 -12.70 17.53
CA GLY A 116 10.07 -13.93 18.11
C GLY A 116 11.49 -14.22 17.63
N ASN A 117 12.46 -13.82 18.46
CA ASN A 117 13.84 -14.31 18.49
C ASN A 117 14.76 -13.96 17.30
N PHE A 118 15.32 -12.75 17.32
CA PHE A 118 16.69 -12.56 16.84
C PHE A 118 17.66 -13.17 17.86
N VAL A 119 17.95 -14.47 17.73
CA VAL A 119 19.17 -15.03 18.31
C VAL A 119 20.28 -14.73 17.33
N GLY A 120 21.24 -13.91 17.78
CA GLY A 120 22.42 -13.59 17.01
C GLY A 120 23.39 -14.75 16.84
N ASN A 121 24.45 -14.41 16.10
CA ASN A 121 25.74 -15.08 15.92
C ASN A 121 25.90 -16.08 14.76
N PRO A 122 27.15 -16.27 14.28
CA PRO A 122 28.15 -15.24 13.97
C PRO A 122 28.83 -15.49 12.60
N VAL A 123 29.55 -14.47 12.14
CA VAL A 123 30.47 -14.54 10.99
C VAL A 123 31.49 -15.69 11.18
N LYS A 124 31.60 -16.59 10.21
CA LYS A 124 32.76 -17.49 10.08
C LYS A 124 33.48 -17.23 8.76
N SER A 125 34.63 -16.59 8.90
CA SER A 125 35.71 -16.47 7.94
C SER A 125 36.37 -17.83 7.65
N HIS A 126 37.03 -17.89 6.48
CA HIS A 126 38.02 -18.89 6.01
C HIS A 126 37.52 -20.24 5.47
N HIS A 127 37.61 -20.40 4.13
CA HIS A 127 38.65 -21.27 3.56
C HIS A 127 38.91 -20.96 2.07
N ARG A 128 40.17 -20.64 1.75
CA ARG A 128 40.77 -20.78 0.42
C ARG A 128 40.87 -22.27 0.08
N MET A 129 40.61 -22.64 -1.16
CA MET A 129 41.31 -23.72 -1.88
C MET A 129 41.10 -23.51 -3.39
N ASN A 130 42.09 -22.90 -4.04
CA ASN A 130 42.92 -23.54 -5.08
C ASN A 130 44.13 -22.65 -5.36
#